data_AF-Q87NM4-F1
#
_entry.id   AF-Q87NM4-F1
#
_cell.length_a   1.000
_cell.length_b   1.000
_cell.length_c   1.000
_cell.angle_alpha   90.00
_cell.angle_beta   90.00
_cell.angle_gamma   90.00
#
_symmetry.space_group_name_H-M   'P 1'
#
loop_
_entity.id
_entity.type
_entity.pdbx_description
1 polymer ?
#
loop_
_entity_poly.entity_id
_entity_poly.type
_entity_poly.pdbx_seq_one_letter_code
_entity_poly.pdbx_strand_id
1 'polypeptide(L)'
;MRALKYRDDQLVGYMGLDYRVVSVGDEIYKVLGVSDFCVEQSSQRNGIGTAMLSQLSEYASSKDVDFIILISDLDAFYTANGYLRLSSLSSWLRIHEHKNYGVAVDQVDDLYVKPISGKTWAVGHIDWLGYMY
;
A
#
# COMPACT_ATOMS: atom_id res chain seq x y z
N MET A 1 5.17 2.29 -11.20
CA MET A 1 4.02 2.76 -12.03
C MET A 1 3.31 3.88 -11.30
N ARG A 2 2.45 4.68 -11.96
CA ARG A 2 1.66 5.74 -11.33
C ARG A 2 0.19 5.61 -11.75
N ALA A 3 -0.73 5.87 -10.83
CA ALA A 3 -2.14 6.08 -11.16
C ALA A 3 -2.51 7.53 -10.89
N LEU A 4 -3.13 8.17 -11.89
CA LEU A 4 -3.38 9.59 -11.93
C LEU A 4 -4.88 9.85 -12.10
N LYS A 5 -5.39 10.86 -11.40
CA LYS A 5 -6.76 11.35 -11.59
C LYS A 5 -6.73 12.79 -12.07
N TYR A 6 -7.32 13.01 -13.23
CA TYR A 6 -7.52 14.33 -13.80
C TYR A 6 -8.98 14.77 -13.67
N ARG A 7 -9.18 16.09 -13.54
CA ARG A 7 -10.45 16.81 -13.66
C ARG A 7 -10.16 18.11 -14.41
N ASP A 8 -10.86 18.36 -15.51
CA ASP A 8 -10.69 19.57 -16.33
C ASP A 8 -9.20 19.82 -16.70
N ASP A 9 -8.52 18.76 -17.15
CA ASP A 9 -7.08 18.73 -17.48
C ASP A 9 -6.10 19.03 -16.32
N GLN A 10 -6.61 19.24 -15.11
CA GLN A 10 -5.81 19.39 -13.90
C GLN A 10 -5.62 18.05 -13.19
N LEU A 11 -4.39 17.73 -12.79
CA LEU A 11 -4.10 16.58 -11.93
C LEU A 11 -4.60 16.86 -10.51
N VAL A 12 -5.62 16.12 -10.07
CA VAL A 12 -6.27 16.29 -8.76
C VAL A 12 -6.05 15.12 -7.81
N GLY A 13 -5.47 14.02 -8.28
CA GLY A 13 -5.12 12.88 -7.45
C GLY A 13 -3.98 12.05 -8.04
N TYR A 14 -3.16 11.49 -7.18
CA TYR A 14 -1.94 10.79 -7.54
C TYR A 14 -1.68 9.63 -6.57
N MET A 15 -1.20 8.49 -7.07
CA MET A 15 -0.56 7.46 -6.25
C MET A 15 0.59 6.78 -7.00
N GLY A 16 1.69 6.55 -6.29
CA GLY A 16 2.80 5.72 -6.71
C GLY A 16 2.47 4.23 -6.48
N LEU A 17 2.82 3.40 -7.45
CA LEU A 17 2.56 1.96 -7.42
C LEU A 17 3.85 1.16 -7.61
N ASP A 18 4.11 0.24 -6.68
CA ASP A 18 5.27 -0.64 -6.67
C ASP A 18 4.83 -2.10 -6.64
N TYR A 19 5.20 -2.90 -7.63
CA TYR A 19 4.87 -4.33 -7.67
C TYR A 19 6.09 -5.13 -7.25
N ARG A 20 5.96 -5.91 -6.18
CA ARG A 20 7.07 -6.67 -5.62
C ARG A 20 6.58 -7.86 -4.81
N VAL A 21 7.53 -8.55 -4.18
CA VAL A 21 7.27 -9.68 -3.29
C VAL A 21 7.60 -9.29 -1.85
N VAL A 22 6.86 -9.82 -0.88
CA VAL A 22 7.16 -9.79 0.56
C VAL A 22 7.07 -11.20 1.13
N SER A 23 7.79 -11.44 2.23
CA SER A 23 7.69 -12.66 3.03
C SER A 23 6.86 -12.39 4.27
N VAL A 24 5.94 -13.29 4.64
CA VAL A 24 5.11 -13.17 5.84
C VAL A 24 5.04 -14.53 6.54
N GLY A 25 5.80 -14.68 7.63
CA GLY A 25 6.05 -16.00 8.21
C GLY A 25 6.66 -16.93 7.15
N ASP A 26 5.99 -18.06 6.89
CA ASP A 26 6.40 -19.06 5.88
C ASP A 26 5.80 -18.81 4.48
N GLU A 27 5.01 -17.75 4.32
CA GLU A 27 4.32 -17.44 3.06
C GLU A 27 5.04 -16.34 2.27
N ILE A 28 4.90 -16.41 0.94
CA ILE A 28 5.42 -15.40 0.01
C ILE A 28 4.25 -14.79 -0.76
N TYR A 29 4.14 -13.46 -0.70
CA TYR A 29 3.06 -12.73 -1.36
C TYR A 29 3.56 -11.75 -2.40
N LYS A 30 2.86 -11.73 -3.55
CA LYS A 30 3.04 -10.71 -4.57
C LYS A 30 2.15 -9.52 -4.23
N VAL A 31 2.74 -8.38 -3.95
CA VAL A 31 2.02 -7.21 -3.46
C VAL A 31 2.13 -6.05 -4.42
N LEU A 32 1.07 -5.25 -4.47
CA LEU A 32 1.06 -3.94 -5.09
C LEU A 32 1.07 -2.89 -3.98
N GLY A 33 2.24 -2.30 -3.75
CA GLY A 33 2.44 -1.18 -2.84
C GLY A 33 1.83 0.10 -3.35
N VAL A 34 1.17 0.83 -2.46
CA VAL A 34 0.73 2.21 -2.70
C VAL A 34 1.62 3.15 -1.88
N SER A 35 2.20 4.13 -2.56
CA SER A 35 3.04 5.19 -1.97
C SER A 35 2.54 6.56 -2.44
N ASP A 36 2.84 7.59 -1.65
CA ASP A 36 2.55 8.99 -2.00
C ASP A 36 1.09 9.25 -2.41
N PHE A 37 0.12 8.50 -1.87
CA PHE A 37 -1.28 8.66 -2.26
C PHE A 37 -1.83 9.98 -1.74
N CYS A 38 -2.20 10.88 -2.65
CA CYS A 38 -2.74 12.17 -2.31
C CYS A 38 -3.87 12.60 -3.26
N VAL A 39 -4.75 13.45 -2.73
CA VAL A 39 -5.80 14.16 -3.48
C VAL A 39 -5.66 15.64 -3.14
N GLU A 40 -5.71 16.49 -4.16
CA GLU A 40 -5.66 17.94 -4.02
C GLU A 40 -6.69 18.41 -2.98
N GLN A 41 -6.26 19.28 -2.06
CA GLN A 41 -7.03 19.67 -0.88
C GLN A 41 -8.44 20.22 -1.22
N SER A 42 -8.55 21.08 -2.24
CA SER A 42 -9.82 21.64 -2.74
C SER A 42 -10.74 20.58 -3.37
N SER A 43 -10.18 19.44 -3.76
CA SER A 43 -10.87 18.32 -4.41
C SER A 43 -11.19 17.16 -3.44
N GLN A 44 -10.70 17.21 -2.19
CA GLN A 44 -10.98 16.20 -1.15
C GLN A 44 -12.45 16.17 -0.72
N ARG A 45 -12.83 15.11 0.02
CA ARG A 45 -14.20 14.85 0.52
C ARG A 45 -15.28 14.71 -0.57
N ASN A 46 -14.88 14.61 -1.84
CA ASN A 46 -15.77 14.37 -2.98
C ASN A 46 -15.63 12.96 -3.57
N GLY A 47 -15.21 11.98 -2.75
CA GLY A 47 -15.11 10.57 -3.16
C GLY A 47 -13.95 10.21 -4.10
N ILE A 48 -13.10 11.17 -4.49
CA ILE A 48 -11.98 10.93 -5.42
C ILE A 48 -11.04 9.84 -4.91
N GLY A 49 -10.64 9.91 -3.64
CA GLY A 49 -9.70 8.93 -3.07
C GLY A 49 -10.27 7.51 -3.11
N THR A 50 -11.52 7.33 -2.67
CA THR A 50 -12.25 6.07 -2.76
C THR A 50 -12.36 5.57 -4.21
N ALA A 51 -12.67 6.45 -5.15
CA ALA A 51 -12.74 6.09 -6.56
C ALA A 51 -11.39 5.59 -7.10
N MET A 52 -10.28 6.24 -6.71
CA MET A 52 -8.94 5.79 -7.11
C MET A 52 -8.57 4.44 -6.50
N LEU A 53 -8.87 4.19 -5.22
CA LEU A 53 -8.63 2.88 -4.58
C LEU A 53 -9.49 1.76 -5.19
N SER A 54 -10.73 2.09 -5.57
CA SER A 54 -11.62 1.16 -6.28
C SER A 54 -11.05 0.78 -7.65
N GLN A 55 -10.64 1.78 -8.44
CA GLN A 55 -10.00 1.55 -9.74
C GLN A 55 -8.70 0.76 -9.63
N LEU A 56 -7.90 1.02 -8.58
CA LEU A 56 -6.70 0.23 -8.30
C LEU A 56 -7.04 -1.24 -7.99
N SER A 57 -8.09 -1.48 -7.21
CA SER A 57 -8.55 -2.82 -6.86
C SER A 57 -9.02 -3.59 -8.11
N GLU A 58 -9.79 -2.93 -8.98
CA GLU A 58 -10.22 -3.48 -10.27
C GLU A 58 -9.04 -3.75 -11.22
N TYR A 59 -8.08 -2.83 -11.28
CA TYR A 59 -6.86 -3.04 -12.04
C TYR A 59 -6.11 -4.28 -11.53
N ALA A 60 -5.88 -4.36 -10.22
CA ALA A 60 -5.12 -5.43 -9.57
C ALA A 60 -5.78 -6.81 -9.69
N SER A 61 -7.12 -6.89 -9.69
CA SER A 61 -7.84 -8.17 -9.79
C SER A 61 -7.60 -8.93 -11.09
N SER A 62 -7.18 -8.22 -12.14
CA SER A 62 -6.79 -8.79 -13.43
C SER A 62 -5.31 -9.16 -13.53
N LYS A 63 -4.53 -9.00 -12.46
CA LYS A 63 -3.08 -9.16 -12.42
C LYS A 63 -2.67 -10.24 -11.43
N ASP A 64 -1.40 -10.62 -11.51
CA ASP A 64 -0.79 -11.57 -10.60
C ASP A 64 -0.40 -10.92 -9.26
N VAL A 65 -1.40 -10.34 -8.58
CA VAL A 65 -1.28 -9.60 -7.32
C VAL A 65 -2.10 -10.31 -6.25
N ASP A 66 -1.48 -10.63 -5.12
CA ASP A 66 -2.16 -11.22 -3.97
C ASP A 66 -2.82 -10.16 -3.07
N PHE A 67 -2.12 -9.06 -2.82
CA PHE A 67 -2.58 -7.97 -1.94
C PHE A 67 -2.20 -6.60 -2.47
N ILE A 68 -3.03 -5.60 -2.17
CA ILE A 68 -2.61 -4.19 -2.17
C ILE A 68 -2.17 -3.84 -0.75
N ILE A 69 -1.02 -3.19 -0.59
CA ILE A 69 -0.50 -2.82 0.73
C ILE A 69 -0.06 -1.36 0.80
N LEU A 70 -0.14 -0.74 1.97
CA LEU A 70 0.32 0.64 2.23
C LEU A 70 0.53 0.91 3.73
N ILE A 71 1.27 1.98 4.04
CA ILE A 71 1.41 2.52 5.40
C ILE A 71 0.60 3.82 5.51
N SER A 72 -0.18 4.00 6.56
CA SER A 72 -0.89 5.27 6.81
C SER A 72 -1.45 5.41 8.24
N ASP A 73 -1.64 6.64 8.69
CA ASP A 73 -2.37 6.99 9.91
C ASP A 73 -3.91 7.17 9.69
N LEU A 74 -4.41 7.07 8.44
CA LEU A 74 -5.82 7.34 8.10
C LEU A 74 -6.73 6.09 8.22
N ASP A 75 -6.82 5.50 9.42
CA ASP A 75 -7.55 4.25 9.67
C ASP A 75 -8.99 4.24 9.12
N ALA A 76 -9.81 5.23 9.50
CA ALA A 76 -11.21 5.28 9.10
C ALA A 76 -11.38 5.30 7.57
N PHE A 77 -10.44 5.93 6.84
CA PHE A 77 -10.49 5.99 5.39
C PHE A 77 -10.16 4.63 4.76
N TYR A 78 -9.05 4.00 5.14
CA TYR A 78 -8.64 2.73 4.52
C TYR A 78 -9.54 1.57 4.92
N THR A 79 -9.97 1.51 6.18
CA THR A 79 -10.92 0.49 6.65
C THR A 79 -12.26 0.60 5.91
N ALA A 80 -12.77 1.82 5.68
CA ALA A 80 -13.97 2.03 4.86
C ALA A 80 -13.80 1.62 3.38
N ASN A 81 -12.56 1.53 2.89
CA ASN A 81 -12.23 1.09 1.52
C ASN A 81 -11.84 -0.40 1.44
N GLY A 82 -12.10 -1.17 2.51
CA GLY A 82 -11.93 -2.63 2.55
C GLY A 82 -10.51 -3.10 2.84
N TYR A 83 -9.68 -2.25 3.44
CA TYR A 83 -8.37 -2.65 3.95
C TYR A 83 -8.49 -3.16 5.39
N LEU A 84 -7.60 -4.08 5.74
CA LEU A 84 -7.39 -4.56 7.10
C LEU A 84 -6.15 -3.87 7.65
N ARG A 85 -6.28 -3.19 8.78
CA ARG A 85 -5.14 -2.68 9.54
C ARG A 85 -4.45 -3.83 10.27
N LEU A 86 -3.13 -3.89 10.17
CA LEU A 86 -2.28 -4.89 10.77
C LEU A 86 -1.22 -4.23 11.66
N SER A 87 -0.90 -4.94 12.74
CA SER A 87 0.28 -4.69 13.56
C SER A 87 1.17 -5.92 13.45
N SER A 88 2.42 -5.73 13.02
CA SER A 88 3.38 -6.84 12.92
C SER A 88 4.82 -6.38 13.09
N LEU A 89 5.64 -7.28 13.63
CA LEU A 89 7.09 -7.16 13.56
C LEU A 89 7.52 -7.25 12.08
N SER A 90 8.24 -6.23 11.63
CA SER A 90 8.64 -6.09 10.23
C SER A 90 10.13 -5.88 10.09
N SER A 91 10.73 -6.38 9.02
CA SER A 91 12.08 -6.05 8.59
C SER A 91 12.10 -5.40 7.22
N TRP A 92 12.93 -4.38 7.03
CA TRP A 92 13.06 -3.67 5.76
C TRP A 92 14.44 -3.04 5.60
N LEU A 93 14.81 -2.72 4.35
CA LEU A 93 15.98 -1.94 4.03
C LEU A 93 15.80 -0.50 4.51
N ARG A 94 16.54 -0.09 5.54
CA ARG A 94 16.47 1.25 6.11
C ARG A 94 17.27 2.22 5.26
N ILE A 95 16.56 3.11 4.58
CA ILE A 95 17.15 4.22 3.82
C ILE A 95 16.68 5.53 4.45
N HIS A 96 17.60 6.44 4.70
CA HIS A 96 17.28 7.77 5.22
C HIS A 96 18.27 8.79 4.68
N GLU A 97 17.78 9.95 4.22
CA GLU A 97 18.62 11.05 3.68
C GLU A 97 19.69 10.56 2.68
N HIS A 98 19.26 9.73 1.71
CA HIS A 98 20.11 9.17 0.66
C HIS A 98 21.21 8.22 1.16
N LYS A 99 21.09 7.69 2.38
CA LYS A 99 22.03 6.72 2.97
C LYS A 99 21.33 5.42 3.31
N ASN A 100 22.04 4.31 3.06
CA ASN A 100 21.63 2.96 3.43
C ASN A 100 22.20 2.62 4.82
N TYR A 101 21.35 2.11 5.72
CA TYR A 101 21.68 1.73 7.09
C TYR A 101 21.56 0.22 7.36
N GLY A 102 21.41 -0.59 6.32
CA GLY A 102 21.17 -2.03 6.42
C GLY A 102 19.70 -2.35 6.68
N VAL A 103 19.45 -3.46 7.38
CA VAL A 103 18.11 -3.94 7.68
C VAL A 103 17.67 -3.39 9.04
N ALA A 104 16.54 -2.68 9.07
CA ALA A 104 15.82 -2.37 10.29
C ALA A 104 14.87 -3.52 10.63
N VAL A 105 14.61 -3.70 11.92
CA VAL A 105 13.56 -4.57 12.45
C VAL A 105 12.81 -3.78 13.51
N ASP A 106 11.50 -3.60 13.34
CA ASP A 106 10.67 -2.87 14.29
C ASP A 106 9.19 -3.29 14.20
N GLN A 107 8.41 -2.91 15.20
CA GLN A 107 6.96 -3.04 15.16
C GLN A 107 6.36 -1.98 14.21
N VAL A 108 5.50 -2.43 13.30
CA VAL A 108 4.75 -1.55 12.39
C VAL A 108 3.26 -1.75 12.63
N ASP A 109 2.59 -0.71 13.13
CA ASP A 109 1.18 -0.75 13.56
C ASP A 109 0.20 -0.19 12.52
N ASP A 110 0.74 0.37 11.45
CA ASP A 110 0.00 1.20 10.49
C ASP A 110 0.04 0.61 9.07
N LEU A 111 0.23 -0.71 8.97
CA LEU A 111 0.17 -1.45 7.72
C LEU A 111 -1.29 -1.78 7.37
N TYR A 112 -1.70 -1.40 6.18
CA TYR A 112 -3.02 -1.74 5.63
C TYR A 112 -2.85 -2.72 4.49
N VAL A 113 -3.59 -3.82 4.54
CA VAL A 113 -3.60 -4.85 3.51
C VAL A 113 -5.01 -5.04 2.96
N LYS A 114 -5.13 -5.18 1.64
CA LYS A 114 -6.39 -5.53 0.98
C LYS A 114 -6.20 -6.77 0.11
N PRO A 115 -6.90 -7.87 0.39
CA PRO A 115 -6.80 -9.10 -0.41
C PRO A 115 -7.35 -8.88 -1.82
N ILE A 116 -6.66 -9.44 -2.82
CA ILE A 116 -7.03 -9.37 -4.24
C ILE A 116 -7.23 -10.77 -4.82
N SER A 117 -6.30 -11.70 -4.59
CA SER A 117 -6.33 -13.05 -5.18
C SER A 117 -7.17 -14.07 -4.40
N GLY A 118 -7.86 -13.64 -3.33
CA GLY A 118 -8.60 -14.52 -2.42
C GLY A 118 -7.74 -15.19 -1.34
N LYS A 119 -6.41 -14.98 -1.35
CA LYS A 119 -5.54 -15.38 -0.25
C LYS A 119 -5.88 -14.63 1.04
N THR A 120 -5.67 -15.30 2.17
CA THR A 120 -5.74 -14.68 3.50
C THR A 120 -4.34 -14.26 3.92
N TRP A 121 -4.21 -13.08 4.53
CA TRP A 121 -2.91 -12.63 5.05
C TRP A 121 -2.45 -13.53 6.20
N ALA A 122 -1.22 -14.02 6.13
CA ALA A 122 -0.65 -14.92 7.15
C ALA A 122 -0.26 -14.19 8.44
N VAL A 123 -0.16 -14.93 9.54
CA VAL A 123 0.40 -14.44 10.80
C VAL A 123 1.91 -14.72 10.80
N GLY A 124 2.71 -13.70 11.10
CA GLY A 124 4.16 -13.87 11.23
C GLY A 124 4.94 -12.58 10.98
N HIS A 125 6.26 -12.69 11.14
CA HIS A 125 7.21 -11.63 10.79
C HIS A 125 7.07 -11.26 9.33
N ILE A 126 7.02 -9.95 9.04
CA ILE A 126 6.95 -9.44 7.67
C ILE A 126 8.35 -9.02 7.23
N ASP A 127 8.95 -9.74 6.30
CA ASP A 127 10.11 -9.23 5.57
C ASP A 127 9.64 -8.51 4.30
N TRP A 128 9.90 -7.21 4.25
CA TRP A 128 9.55 -6.36 3.13
C TRP A 128 10.41 -6.64 1.89
N LEU A 129 11.51 -7.39 2.04
CA LEU A 129 12.46 -7.77 0.99
C LEU A 129 12.95 -6.56 0.17
N GLY A 130 13.00 -5.40 0.82
CA GLY A 130 13.15 -4.10 0.18
C GLY A 130 12.87 -2.97 1.16
N TYR A 131 12.69 -1.75 0.65
CA TYR A 131 12.35 -0.59 1.47
C TYR A 131 10.87 -0.60 1.89
N MET A 132 10.58 -0.02 3.05
CA MET A 132 9.21 0.34 3.44
C MET A 132 8.82 1.65 2.76
N TYR A 133 7.57 1.75 2.29
CA TYR A 133 7.06 2.89 1.52
C TYR A 133 7.07 4.20 2.31
#